data_AF-A0A7C4E3T1-F1
#
_entry.id   AF-A0A7C4E3T1-F1
#
_cell.length_a   1.000
_cell.length_b   1.000
_cell.length_c   1.000
_cell.angle_alpha   90.00
_cell.angle_beta   90.00
_cell.angle_gamma   90.00
#
_symmetry.space_group_name_H-M   'P 1'
#
loop_
_entity.id
_entity.type
_entity.pdbx_description
1 polymer ?
#
loop_
_entity_poly.entity_id
_entity_poly.type
_entity_poly.pdbx_seq_one_letter_code
_entity_poly.pdbx_strand_id
1 'polypeptide(L)'
;RYARDLRRAYAEELRRMRLSAAERSRFAAVKRWLRKTDVAALPEPQRQTLSEVLAHSGVLKTLVDMRAELKAIWERSSASREQMLAHLQDWIARAEASGIRALQDVALRIRSYAPAAA
;
A
#
# COMPACT_ATOMS: atom_id res chain seq x y z
N ARG A 1 -3.75 1.51 -11.97
CA ARG A 1 -2.27 1.62 -12.10
C ARG A 1 -1.55 1.38 -10.78
N TYR A 2 -1.95 2.02 -9.68
CA TYR A 2 -1.44 1.82 -8.30
C TYR A 2 -1.20 0.35 -7.87
N ALA A 3 -2.16 -0.54 -8.14
CA ALA A 3 -2.04 -1.97 -7.85
C ALA A 3 -0.83 -2.66 -8.52
N ARG A 4 -0.23 -2.09 -9.57
CA ARG A 4 0.98 -2.63 -10.21
C ARG A 4 2.24 -2.27 -9.45
N ASP A 5 2.40 -1.01 -9.03
CA ASP A 5 3.62 -0.54 -8.35
C ASP A 5 3.71 -1.12 -6.95
N LEU A 6 2.60 -1.15 -6.21
CA LEU A 6 2.53 -1.80 -4.91
C LEU A 6 2.94 -3.28 -4.98
N ARG A 7 2.58 -3.96 -6.07
CA ARG A 7 2.93 -5.36 -6.27
C ARG A 7 4.42 -5.56 -6.56
N ARG A 8 5.05 -4.59 -7.23
CA ARG A 8 6.51 -4.57 -7.43
C ARG A 8 7.19 -4.40 -6.09
N ALA A 9 6.78 -3.40 -5.32
CA ALA A 9 7.26 -3.16 -3.96
C ALA A 9 7.13 -4.40 -3.08
N TYR A 10 5.94 -4.99 -3.06
CA TYR A 10 5.66 -6.20 -2.28
C TYR A 10 6.56 -7.38 -2.70
N ALA A 11 6.82 -7.53 -3.99
CA ALA A 11 7.69 -8.58 -4.50
C ALA A 11 9.18 -8.33 -4.22
N GLU A 12 9.61 -7.07 -4.25
CA GLU A 12 10.97 -6.68 -3.91
C GLU A 12 11.22 -6.87 -2.42
N GLU A 13 10.28 -6.47 -1.56
CA GLU A 13 10.36 -6.70 -0.13
C GLU A 13 10.34 -8.20 0.21
N LEU A 14 9.47 -8.99 -0.42
CA LEU A 14 9.51 -10.46 -0.25
C LEU A 14 10.82 -11.10 -0.71
N ARG A 15 11.50 -10.51 -1.70
CA ARG A 15 12.84 -10.97 -2.12
C ARG A 15 13.94 -10.55 -1.17
N ARG A 16 13.79 -9.39 -0.52
CA ARG A 16 14.70 -8.89 0.51
C ARG A 16 14.59 -9.69 1.80
N MET A 17 13.41 -10.21 2.13
CA MET A 17 13.23 -11.08 3.28
C MET A 17 13.86 -12.45 3.05
N ARG A 18 14.64 -12.90 4.05
CA ARG A 18 15.23 -14.24 4.07
C ARG A 18 14.20 -15.29 4.52
N LEU A 19 13.18 -15.50 3.70
CA LEU A 19 12.12 -16.48 3.94
C LEU A 19 12.45 -17.83 3.31
N SER A 20 11.94 -18.90 3.93
CA SER A 20 11.94 -20.24 3.34
C SER A 20 11.15 -20.28 2.03
N ALA A 21 11.37 -21.31 1.21
CA ALA A 21 10.63 -21.49 -0.04
C ALA A 21 9.12 -21.64 0.19
N ALA A 22 8.73 -22.31 1.28
CA ALA A 22 7.33 -22.50 1.67
C ALA A 22 6.67 -21.16 2.03
N GLU A 23 7.29 -20.34 2.88
CA GLU A 23 6.79 -19.01 3.25
C GLU A 23 6.71 -18.09 2.03
N ARG A 24 7.76 -18.07 1.19
CA ARG A 24 7.74 -17.28 -0.05
C ARG A 24 6.58 -17.64 -0.96
N SER A 25 6.28 -18.93 -1.11
CA SER A 25 5.16 -19.38 -1.95
C SER A 25 3.81 -19.00 -1.33
N ARG A 26 3.67 -19.19 -0.01
CA ARG A 26 2.47 -18.83 0.76
C ARG A 26 2.19 -17.32 0.69
N PHE A 27 3.22 -16.50 0.83
CA PHE A 27 3.11 -15.04 0.77
C PHE A 27 2.96 -14.51 -0.67
N ALA A 28 3.55 -15.18 -1.65
CA ALA A 28 3.32 -14.88 -3.05
C ALA A 28 1.86 -15.09 -3.48
N ALA A 29 1.11 -15.97 -2.79
CA ALA A 29 -0.32 -16.11 -3.00
C ALA A 29 -1.08 -14.82 -2.63
N VAL A 30 -0.65 -14.13 -1.57
CA VAL A 30 -1.22 -12.84 -1.11
C VAL A 30 -1.04 -11.74 -2.16
N LYS A 31 0.10 -11.72 -2.86
CA LYS A 31 0.40 -10.79 -3.97
C LYS A 31 -0.65 -10.83 -5.10
N ARG A 32 -1.30 -11.97 -5.32
CA ARG A 32 -2.34 -12.15 -6.36
C ARG A 32 -3.60 -11.33 -6.06
N TRP A 33 -3.91 -11.14 -4.78
CA TRP A 33 -5.08 -10.39 -4.32
C TRP A 33 -4.93 -8.88 -4.49
N LEU A 34 -3.70 -8.36 -4.34
CA LEU A 34 -3.38 -6.96 -4.65
C LEU A 34 -3.80 -6.53 -6.06
N ARG A 35 -4.06 -7.49 -6.97
CA ARG A 35 -4.54 -7.25 -8.34
C ARG A 35 -6.07 -7.27 -8.47
N LYS A 36 -6.79 -8.05 -7.66
CA LYS A 36 -8.22 -8.38 -7.89
C LYS A 36 -9.18 -7.65 -6.96
N THR A 37 -8.84 -7.46 -5.69
CA THR A 37 -9.79 -6.89 -4.73
C THR A 37 -9.07 -6.26 -3.56
N ASP A 38 -9.79 -5.39 -2.88
CA ASP A 38 -9.31 -4.67 -1.73
C ASP A 38 -8.92 -5.61 -0.57
N VAL A 39 -7.96 -5.20 0.26
CA VAL A 39 -7.54 -5.97 1.44
C VAL A 39 -8.74 -6.27 2.35
N ALA A 40 -9.70 -5.35 2.42
CA ALA A 40 -10.95 -5.51 3.14
C ALA A 40 -11.84 -6.65 2.62
N ALA A 41 -11.68 -7.07 1.37
CA ALA A 41 -12.46 -8.15 0.77
C ALA A 41 -11.75 -9.52 0.79
N LEU A 42 -10.59 -9.61 1.45
CA LEU A 42 -9.87 -10.88 1.62
C LEU A 42 -10.68 -11.84 2.52
N PRO A 43 -10.80 -13.13 2.15
CA PRO A 43 -11.34 -14.12 3.06
C PRO A 43 -10.39 -14.36 4.25
N GLU A 44 -10.96 -14.82 5.36
CA GLU A 44 -10.29 -15.02 6.65
C GLU A 44 -8.90 -15.71 6.57
N PRO A 45 -8.72 -16.85 5.87
CA PRO A 45 -7.42 -17.52 5.81
C PRO A 45 -6.35 -16.70 5.08
N GLN A 46 -6.73 -15.87 4.11
CA GLN A 46 -5.80 -14.97 3.43
C GLN A 46 -5.50 -13.73 4.27
N ARG A 47 -6.45 -13.25 5.08
CA ARG A 47 -6.21 -12.20 6.07
C ARG A 47 -5.19 -12.65 7.12
N GLN A 48 -5.32 -13.87 7.63
CA GLN A 48 -4.32 -14.44 8.56
C GLN A 48 -2.94 -14.50 7.92
N THR A 49 -2.85 -15.05 6.70
CA THR A 49 -1.57 -15.11 5.97
C THR A 49 -0.97 -13.72 5.71
N LEU A 50 -1.82 -12.72 5.43
CA LEU A 50 -1.39 -11.34 5.32
C LEU A 50 -0.83 -10.84 6.66
N SER A 51 -1.57 -10.98 7.75
CA SER A 51 -1.13 -10.57 9.09
C SER A 51 0.20 -11.20 9.50
N GLU A 52 0.41 -12.49 9.20
CA GLU A 52 1.70 -13.16 9.39
C GLU A 52 2.82 -12.47 8.60
N VAL A 53 2.59 -12.19 7.32
CA VAL A 53 3.53 -11.41 6.48
C VAL A 53 3.86 -10.05 7.08
N LEU A 54 2.85 -9.34 7.59
CA LEU A 54 3.03 -8.02 8.18
C LEU A 54 3.80 -8.11 9.50
N ALA A 55 3.68 -9.22 10.24
CA ALA A 55 4.49 -9.50 11.41
C ALA A 55 5.96 -9.77 11.05
N HIS A 56 6.22 -10.39 9.90
CA HIS A 56 7.59 -10.62 9.41
C HIS A 56 8.27 -9.36 8.84
N SER A 57 7.50 -8.34 8.46
CA SER A 57 8.06 -7.11 7.88
C SER A 57 7.24 -5.86 8.13
N GLY A 58 7.87 -4.94 8.87
CA GLY A 58 7.34 -3.59 9.05
C GLY A 58 7.16 -2.83 7.74
N VAL A 59 8.04 -3.05 6.74
CA VAL A 59 7.92 -2.38 5.42
C VAL A 59 6.64 -2.79 4.71
N LEU A 60 6.33 -4.10 4.68
CA LEU A 60 5.09 -4.59 4.10
C LEU A 60 3.87 -4.13 4.89
N LYS A 61 3.98 -4.07 6.22
CA LYS A 61 2.93 -3.51 7.08
C LYS A 61 2.61 -2.07 6.70
N THR A 62 3.62 -1.21 6.64
CA THR A 62 3.47 0.20 6.26
C THR A 62 2.87 0.35 4.86
N LEU A 63 3.31 -0.46 3.88
CA LEU A 63 2.74 -0.44 2.52
C LEU A 63 1.24 -0.76 2.48
N VAL A 64 0.80 -1.76 3.26
CA VAL A 64 -0.60 -2.18 3.32
C VAL A 64 -1.45 -1.15 4.05
N ASP A 65 -0.96 -0.63 5.17
CA ASP A 65 -1.65 0.39 5.97
C ASP A 65 -1.82 1.69 5.18
N MET A 66 -0.73 2.20 4.57
CA MET A 66 -0.76 3.40 3.74
C MET A 66 -1.72 3.25 2.55
N ARG A 67 -1.82 2.05 1.98
CA ARG A 67 -2.80 1.78 0.92
C ARG A 67 -4.24 1.88 1.43
N ALA A 68 -4.53 1.31 2.59
CA ALA A 68 -5.87 1.37 3.18
C ALA A 68 -6.25 2.82 3.51
N GLU A 69 -5.30 3.59 4.05
CA GLU A 69 -5.47 5.02 4.32
C GLU A 69 -5.77 5.79 3.03
N LEU A 70 -4.99 5.58 1.96
CA LEU A 70 -5.23 6.23 0.67
C LEU A 70 -6.65 5.95 0.16
N LYS A 71 -7.11 4.69 0.23
CA LYS A 71 -8.47 4.34 -0.19
C LYS A 71 -9.53 5.02 0.66
N ALA A 72 -9.35 5.05 1.98
CA ALA A 72 -10.25 5.73 2.89
C ALA A 72 -10.34 7.24 2.59
N ILE A 73 -9.23 7.87 2.20
CA ILE A 73 -9.21 9.26 1.73
C ILE A 73 -10.11 9.40 0.49
N TRP A 74 -9.97 8.55 -0.53
CA TRP A 74 -10.81 8.59 -1.73
C TRP A 74 -12.29 8.26 -1.48
N GLU A 75 -12.62 7.44 -0.47
CA GLU A 75 -14.00 7.11 -0.11
C GLU A 75 -14.69 8.24 0.69
N ARG A 76 -13.96 8.89 1.61
CA ARG A 76 -14.50 9.97 2.47
C ARG A 76 -14.58 11.32 1.78
N SER A 77 -13.76 11.53 0.76
CA SER A 77 -13.60 12.79 0.02
C SER A 77 -14.69 13.09 -1.00
N SER A 78 -15.73 12.26 -1.10
CA SER A 78 -16.90 12.54 -1.93
C SER A 78 -17.65 13.82 -1.49
N ALA A 79 -17.36 14.37 -0.30
CA ALA A 79 -18.02 15.55 0.26
C ALA A 79 -17.29 16.89 0.05
N SER A 80 -15.95 16.94 -0.02
CA SER A 80 -15.24 18.22 -0.22
C SER A 80 -13.82 18.06 -0.79
N ARG A 81 -13.49 18.88 -1.81
CA ARG A 81 -12.23 18.82 -2.56
C ARG A 81 -11.03 19.33 -1.74
N GLU A 82 -11.24 20.29 -0.84
CA GLU A 82 -10.19 20.87 0.01
C GLU A 82 -9.72 19.87 1.08
N GLN A 83 -10.65 19.16 1.73
CA GLN A 83 -10.30 18.12 2.72
C GLN A 83 -9.57 16.94 2.06
N MET A 84 -9.98 16.55 0.84
CA MET A 84 -9.23 15.57 0.05
C MET A 84 -7.77 16.00 -0.13
N LEU A 85 -7.54 17.25 -0.58
CA LEU A 85 -6.20 17.74 -0.85
C LEU A 85 -5.34 17.77 0.41
N ALA A 86 -5.90 18.21 1.54
CA ALA A 86 -5.21 18.17 2.83
C ALA A 86 -4.79 16.73 3.21
N HIS A 87 -5.72 15.79 3.15
CA HIS A 87 -5.45 14.39 3.46
C HIS A 87 -4.44 13.74 2.49
N LEU A 88 -4.49 14.08 1.19
CA LEU A 88 -3.51 13.60 0.22
C LEU A 88 -2.12 14.18 0.48
N GLN A 89 -2.01 15.44 0.90
CA GLN A 89 -0.72 16.04 1.27
C GLN A 89 -0.14 15.37 2.53
N ASP A 90 -0.95 15.15 3.56
CA ASP A 90 -0.51 14.40 4.75
C ASP A 90 -0.04 12.99 4.39
N TRP A 91 -0.77 12.32 3.50
CA TRP A 91 -0.41 11.00 3.01
C TRP A 91 0.93 11.02 2.25
N ILE A 92 1.14 12.02 1.38
CA ILE A 92 2.40 12.21 0.64
C ILE A 92 3.56 12.40 1.62
N ALA A 93 3.41 13.27 2.62
CA ALA A 93 4.45 13.52 3.61
C ALA A 93 4.81 12.26 4.41
N ARG A 94 3.79 11.48 4.81
CA ARG A 94 3.98 10.19 5.49
C ARG A 94 4.64 9.14 4.60
N ALA A 95 4.24 9.06 3.33
CA ALA A 95 4.83 8.19 2.34
C ALA A 95 6.31 8.51 2.11
N GLU A 96 6.68 9.80 2.07
CA GLU A 96 8.07 10.24 1.96
C GLU A 96 8.88 9.90 3.23
N ALA A 97 8.33 10.20 4.41
CA ALA A 97 8.95 9.92 5.70
C ALA A 97 9.13 8.42 5.96
N SER A 98 8.32 7.55 5.35
CA SER A 98 8.46 6.10 5.48
C SER A 98 9.79 5.55 4.95
N GLY A 99 10.49 6.29 4.07
CA GLY A 99 11.71 5.82 3.40
C GLY A 99 11.48 4.69 2.39
N ILE A 100 10.23 4.27 2.16
CA ILE A 100 9.89 3.17 1.26
C ILE A 100 9.77 3.74 -0.15
N ARG A 101 10.73 3.40 -1.02
CA ARG A 101 10.79 3.88 -2.42
C ARG A 101 9.46 3.74 -3.16
N ALA A 102 8.74 2.65 -2.95
CA ALA A 102 7.45 2.44 -3.58
C ALA A 102 6.35 3.41 -3.11
N LEU A 103 6.37 3.81 -1.83
CA LEU A 103 5.45 4.83 -1.32
C LEU A 103 5.84 6.21 -1.84
N GLN A 104 7.14 6.52 -1.92
CA GLN A 104 7.64 7.75 -2.53
C GLN A 104 7.25 7.88 -4.01
N ASP A 105 7.40 6.81 -4.80
CA ASP A 105 6.99 6.80 -6.21
C ASP A 105 5.49 7.05 -6.39
N VAL A 106 4.68 6.57 -5.44
CA VAL A 106 3.23 6.81 -5.43
C VAL A 106 2.95 8.25 -5.03
N ALA A 107 3.60 8.75 -3.98
CA ALA A 107 3.45 10.11 -3.49
C ALA A 107 3.75 11.14 -4.59
N LEU A 108 4.84 10.95 -5.32
CA LEU A 108 5.19 11.78 -6.49
C LEU A 108 4.10 11.80 -7.56
N ARG A 109 3.49 10.64 -7.83
CA ARG A 109 2.39 10.56 -8.80
C ARG A 109 1.13 11.23 -8.28
N ILE A 110 0.74 11.01 -7.03
CA ILE A 110 -0.43 11.68 -6.43
C ILE A 110 -0.23 13.20 -6.47
N ARG A 111 0.96 13.69 -6.15
CA ARG A 111 1.33 15.10 -6.26
C ARG A 111 1.21 15.65 -7.68
N SER A 112 1.41 14.82 -8.71
CA SER A 112 1.17 15.23 -10.11
C SER A 112 -0.31 15.29 -10.50
N TYR A 113 -1.19 14.58 -9.78
CA TYR A 113 -2.63 14.57 -10.02
C TYR A 113 -3.38 15.59 -9.17
N ALA A 114 -2.87 15.90 -7.98
CA ALA A 114 -3.34 17.03 -7.18
C ALA A 114 -2.73 18.30 -7.78
N PRO A 115 -3.52 19.21 -8.38
CA PRO A 115 -2.97 20.51 -8.78
C PRO A 115 -2.38 21.12 -7.50
N ALA A 116 -1.09 21.47 -7.56
CA ALA A 116 -0.46 22.21 -6.48
C ALA A 116 -1.37 23.40 -6.17
N ALA A 117 -1.84 23.48 -4.92
CA ALA A 117 -2.45 24.70 -4.45
C ALA A 117 -1.41 25.80 -4.69
N ALA A 118 -1.73 26.67 -5.65
CA ALA A 118 -0.87 27.76 -6.10
C ALA A 118 -0.68 28.77 -4.99
#